data_AF-A0A317NCD5-F1
#
_entry.id   AF-A0A317NCD5-F1
#
_cell.length_a   1.000
_cell.length_b   1.000
_cell.length_c   1.000
_cell.angle_alpha   90.00
_cell.angle_beta   90.00
_cell.angle_gamma   90.00
#
_symmetry.space_group_name_H-M   'P 1'
#
loop_
_entity.id
_entity.type
_entity.pdbx_description
1 polymer ?
#
loop_
_entity_poly.entity_id
_entity_poly.type
_entity_poly.pdbx_seq_one_letter_code
_entity_poly.pdbx_strand_id
1 'polypeptide(L)'
;MYNKTTASCHMKEALGGHLHPPPQHKNKLGADVHNLLAKLDKVKINGPGRWLACCPAHDDRSPSLAIRETEDGTILLKCFTGCSTDEVLAAVGIDMHELFPRRDNDAFRAAKRQGERWVPRDVLAAMAREALVVMLAAEAVAAGKVLAREDLARLAQAAGRLRGAAKEVGCDV
;
A
#
# COMPACT_ATOMS: atom_id res chain seq x y z
N MET A 1 43.44 -2.31 -54.58
CA MET A 1 42.46 -1.74 -53.64
C MET A 1 42.38 -2.64 -52.42
N TYR A 2 43.00 -2.28 -51.31
CA TYR A 2 42.57 -2.60 -49.94
C TYR A 2 43.41 -1.74 -49.01
N ASN A 3 42.75 -0.79 -48.37
CA ASN A 3 43.37 0.30 -47.62
C ASN A 3 43.86 -0.17 -46.24
N LYS A 4 45.03 0.37 -45.89
CA LYS A 4 45.62 0.45 -44.54
C LYS A 4 44.61 1.01 -43.54
N THR A 5 44.60 0.53 -42.29
CA THR A 5 44.78 1.41 -41.11
C THR A 5 45.18 0.61 -39.85
N THR A 6 46.28 1.04 -39.25
CA THR A 6 46.79 0.71 -37.90
C THR A 6 46.12 1.55 -36.83
N ALA A 7 45.83 0.97 -35.65
CA ALA A 7 45.80 1.64 -34.32
C ALA A 7 45.51 0.56 -33.25
N SER A 8 46.53 0.08 -32.54
CA SER A 8 46.99 0.57 -31.22
C SER A 8 46.02 0.26 -30.07
N CYS A 9 46.42 -0.72 -29.28
CA CYS A 9 45.93 -1.09 -27.97
C CYS A 9 46.09 0.06 -26.97
N HIS A 10 45.01 0.44 -26.27
CA HIS A 10 45.09 1.08 -24.96
C HIS A 10 43.94 0.61 -24.07
N MET A 11 44.33 0.00 -22.94
CA MET A 11 43.54 -0.20 -21.73
C MET A 11 42.77 1.07 -21.35
N LYS A 12 41.48 0.94 -21.01
CA LYS A 12 40.86 1.63 -19.86
C LYS A 12 39.72 0.80 -19.27
N GLU A 13 39.89 0.47 -18.00
CA GLU A 13 38.83 0.05 -17.07
C GLU A 13 37.73 1.10 -16.99
N ALA A 14 36.48 0.68 -16.81
CA ALA A 14 35.39 1.52 -16.35
C ALA A 14 34.41 0.69 -15.52
N LEU A 15 34.71 0.58 -14.23
CA LEU A 15 33.73 0.39 -13.16
C LEU A 15 32.83 1.63 -13.13
N GLY A 16 31.50 1.46 -13.10
CA GLY A 16 30.60 2.59 -12.90
C GLY A 16 29.19 2.36 -13.44
N GLY A 17 28.45 1.41 -12.89
CA GLY A 17 27.00 1.37 -13.06
C GLY A 17 26.38 2.55 -12.30
N HIS A 18 26.21 3.69 -12.97
CA HIS A 18 25.53 4.84 -12.41
C HIS A 18 24.07 4.49 -12.11
N LEU A 19 23.75 4.26 -10.84
CA LEU A 19 22.38 4.28 -10.35
C LEU A 19 21.78 5.65 -10.66
N HIS A 20 20.85 5.70 -11.62
CA HIS A 20 19.95 6.85 -11.73
C HIS A 20 19.05 6.88 -10.49
N PRO A 21 19.00 7.98 -9.72
CA PRO A 21 18.10 8.06 -8.59
C PRO A 21 16.65 8.17 -9.09
N PRO A 22 15.74 7.26 -8.69
CA PRO A 22 14.33 7.36 -9.02
C PRO A 22 13.64 8.53 -8.27
N PRO A 23 12.47 8.98 -8.75
CA PRO A 23 11.78 10.15 -8.22
C PRO A 23 11.40 9.97 -6.75
N GLN A 24 11.79 10.95 -5.92
CA GLN A 24 11.65 10.92 -4.47
C GLN A 24 10.20 11.22 -4.04
N HIS A 25 9.43 10.19 -3.69
CA HIS A 25 8.20 10.35 -2.92
C HIS A 25 8.54 10.42 -1.43
N LYS A 26 8.74 11.63 -0.90
CA LYS A 26 9.02 11.86 0.52
C LYS A 26 7.76 11.58 1.36
N ASN A 27 7.58 10.33 1.81
CA ASN A 27 6.57 10.00 2.81
C ASN A 27 7.22 9.96 4.19
N LYS A 28 7.01 11.00 4.99
CA LYS A 28 7.65 11.13 6.31
C LYS A 28 7.14 10.16 7.38
N LEU A 29 6.13 9.32 7.15
CA LEU A 29 5.56 8.41 8.17
C LEU A 29 4.80 7.20 7.56
N GLY A 30 5.38 6.52 6.56
CA GLY A 30 4.79 5.33 5.93
C GLY A 30 5.86 4.39 5.36
N ALA A 31 5.45 3.20 4.92
CA ALA A 31 6.34 2.19 4.36
C ALA A 31 7.29 2.79 3.30
N ASP A 32 8.59 2.74 3.58
CA ASP A 32 9.64 3.26 2.71
C ASP A 32 10.48 2.10 2.19
N VAL A 33 10.19 1.70 0.95
CA VAL A 33 10.91 0.61 0.29
C VAL A 33 12.39 0.94 0.12
N HIS A 34 12.76 2.22 -0.02
CA HIS A 34 14.16 2.60 -0.19
C HIS A 34 14.96 2.42 1.10
N ASN A 35 14.37 2.72 2.25
CA ASN A 35 14.99 2.42 3.55
C ASN A 35 15.24 0.92 3.72
N LEU A 36 14.28 0.08 3.31
CA LEU A 36 14.46 -1.38 3.31
C LEU A 36 15.57 -1.82 2.35
N LEU A 37 15.57 -1.35 1.11
CA LEU A 37 16.56 -1.74 0.10
C LEU A 37 17.98 -1.29 0.47
N ALA A 38 18.13 -0.17 1.18
CA ALA A 38 19.43 0.32 1.65
C ALA A 38 20.10 -0.60 2.68
N LYS A 39 19.32 -1.47 3.34
CA LYS A 39 19.81 -2.42 4.35
C LYS A 39 20.06 -3.82 3.79
N LEU A 40 19.92 -4.02 2.47
CA LEU A 40 20.00 -5.32 1.83
C LEU A 40 21.17 -5.40 0.84
N ASP A 41 21.69 -6.61 0.67
CA ASP A 41 22.82 -6.86 -0.21
C ASP A 41 22.39 -7.36 -1.60
N LYS A 42 23.23 -7.04 -2.61
CA LYS A 42 23.08 -7.46 -4.01
C LYS A 42 21.69 -7.18 -4.61
N VAL A 43 21.14 -6.01 -4.27
CA VAL A 43 19.83 -5.55 -4.77
C VAL A 43 19.86 -5.40 -6.30
N LYS A 44 18.86 -5.99 -6.96
CA LYS A 44 18.65 -5.93 -8.41
C LYS A 44 17.19 -5.59 -8.71
N ILE A 45 16.96 -4.72 -9.69
CA ILE A 45 15.61 -4.36 -10.14
C ILE A 45 15.06 -5.50 -11.00
N ASN A 46 13.81 -5.93 -10.71
CA ASN A 46 13.11 -7.03 -11.39
C ASN A 46 11.76 -6.57 -12.00
N GLY A 47 11.77 -5.37 -12.55
CA GLY A 47 10.62 -4.66 -13.11
C GLY A 47 10.13 -3.49 -12.24
N PRO A 48 9.10 -2.76 -12.69
CA PRO A 48 8.56 -1.61 -11.94
C PRO A 48 8.07 -2.05 -10.56
N GLY A 49 8.55 -1.37 -9.51
CA GLY A 49 8.18 -1.66 -8.11
C GLY A 49 8.60 -3.04 -7.60
N ARG A 50 9.59 -3.70 -8.24
CA ARG A 50 10.06 -5.04 -7.86
C ARG A 50 11.57 -5.13 -7.79
N TRP A 51 12.07 -5.80 -6.76
CA TRP A 51 13.49 -6.02 -6.53
C TRP A 51 13.76 -7.46 -6.10
N LEU A 52 14.99 -7.89 -6.34
CA LEU A 52 15.58 -9.12 -5.81
C LEU A 52 16.79 -8.73 -4.97
N ALA A 53 16.94 -9.33 -3.80
CA ALA A 53 18.08 -9.12 -2.92
C ALA A 53 18.53 -10.44 -2.28
N CYS A 54 19.72 -10.46 -1.70
CA CYS A 54 20.13 -11.54 -0.82
C CYS A 54 19.30 -11.50 0.48
N CYS A 55 18.83 -12.65 0.92
CA CYS A 55 18.10 -12.77 2.17
C CYS A 55 19.06 -12.68 3.37
N PRO A 56 18.87 -11.76 4.32
CA PRO A 56 19.74 -11.62 5.49
C PRO A 56 19.48 -12.66 6.59
N ALA A 57 18.36 -13.40 6.51
CA ALA A 57 18.00 -14.43 7.49
C ALA A 57 18.73 -15.77 7.29
N HIS A 58 19.49 -15.92 6.20
CA HIS A 58 20.37 -17.07 5.98
C HIS A 58 21.62 -16.67 5.20
N ASP A 59 22.62 -17.55 5.11
CA ASP A 59 23.81 -17.32 4.26
C ASP A 59 23.42 -17.41 2.78
N ASP A 60 22.97 -16.29 2.22
CA ASP A 60 22.48 -16.22 0.85
C ASP A 60 23.55 -15.73 -0.13
N ARG A 61 23.97 -16.63 -1.03
CA ARG A 61 24.97 -16.32 -2.06
C ARG A 61 24.37 -15.70 -3.32
N SER A 62 23.09 -15.97 -3.60
CA SER A 62 22.39 -15.58 -4.83
C SER A 62 21.01 -15.01 -4.50
N PRO A 63 20.63 -13.82 -4.99
CA PRO A 63 19.40 -13.15 -4.56
C PRO A 63 18.16 -14.04 -4.47
N SER A 64 17.78 -14.42 -3.25
CA SER A 64 16.63 -15.30 -2.96
C SER A 64 15.43 -14.59 -2.34
N LEU A 65 15.57 -13.30 -2.02
CA LEU A 65 14.53 -12.47 -1.45
C LEU A 65 13.86 -11.63 -2.56
N ALA A 66 12.58 -11.89 -2.82
CA ALA A 66 11.75 -11.03 -3.65
C ALA A 66 11.10 -9.94 -2.81
N ILE A 67 11.17 -8.72 -3.32
CA ILE A 67 10.61 -7.51 -2.72
C ILE A 67 9.70 -6.87 -3.76
N ARG A 68 8.48 -6.53 -3.37
CA ARG A 68 7.52 -5.85 -4.23
C ARG A 68 6.83 -4.74 -3.48
N GLU A 69 6.85 -3.55 -4.03
CA GLU A 69 5.98 -2.45 -3.63
C GLU A 69 4.67 -2.54 -4.42
N THR A 70 3.54 -2.53 -3.72
CA THR A 70 2.22 -2.47 -4.35
C THR A 70 1.83 -1.02 -4.61
N GLU A 71 0.84 -0.81 -5.49
CA GLU A 71 0.28 0.52 -5.77
C GLU A 71 -0.30 1.19 -4.50
N ASP A 72 -0.77 0.37 -3.55
CA ASP A 72 -1.26 0.83 -2.25
C ASP A 72 -0.12 1.23 -1.29
N GLY A 73 1.15 1.13 -1.71
CA GLY A 73 2.33 1.41 -0.87
C GLY A 73 2.67 0.31 0.14
N THR A 74 2.11 -0.90 -0.02
CA THR A 74 2.46 -2.05 0.83
C THR A 74 3.69 -2.75 0.27
N ILE A 75 4.64 -3.09 1.13
CA ILE A 75 5.85 -3.82 0.78
C ILE A 75 5.64 -5.31 1.07
N LEU A 76 5.75 -6.14 0.04
CA LEU A 76 5.66 -7.59 0.13
C LEU A 76 7.06 -8.21 0.06
N LEU A 77 7.34 -9.11 1.00
CA LEU A 77 8.57 -9.87 1.07
C LEU A 77 8.28 -11.35 0.88
N LYS A 78 9.07 -12.01 0.03
CA LYS A 78 9.05 -13.46 -0.10
C LYS A 78 10.45 -14.00 -0.28
N CYS A 79 10.91 -14.76 0.71
CA CYS A 79 12.10 -15.58 0.55
C CYS A 79 11.72 -16.91 -0.13
N PHE A 80 12.44 -17.29 -1.18
CA PHE A 80 12.19 -18.54 -1.91
C PHE A 80 12.81 -19.78 -1.25
N THR A 81 13.72 -19.61 -0.30
CA THR A 81 14.37 -20.73 0.42
C THR A 81 13.64 -21.15 1.69
N GLY A 82 12.67 -20.36 2.16
CA GLY A 82 11.76 -20.76 3.24
C GLY A 82 11.79 -19.88 4.50
N CYS A 83 12.64 -18.85 4.58
CA CYS A 83 12.60 -17.90 5.70
C CYS A 83 11.24 -17.22 5.80
N SER A 84 10.75 -17.08 7.03
CA SER A 84 9.57 -16.30 7.35
C SER A 84 9.86 -14.80 7.17
N THR A 85 8.79 -14.02 6.97
CA THR A 85 8.91 -12.56 6.88
C THR A 85 9.47 -11.99 8.19
N ASP A 86 9.03 -12.50 9.34
CA ASP A 86 9.50 -12.05 10.66
C ASP A 86 11.01 -12.27 10.85
N GLU A 87 11.56 -13.40 10.40
CA GLU A 87 13.00 -13.66 10.45
C GLU A 87 13.80 -12.69 9.58
N VAL A 88 13.30 -12.38 8.38
CA VAL A 88 13.93 -11.40 7.48
C VAL A 88 13.90 -10.01 8.10
N LEU A 89 12.75 -9.60 8.64
CA LEU A 89 12.58 -8.31 9.29
C LEU A 89 13.46 -8.15 10.53
N ALA A 90 13.55 -9.19 11.35
CA ALA A 90 14.40 -9.23 12.53
C ALA A 90 15.89 -9.07 12.14
N ALA A 91 16.33 -9.73 11.06
CA ALA A 91 17.70 -9.61 10.57
C ALA A 91 18.03 -8.21 10.01
N VAL A 92 17.05 -7.52 9.43
CA VAL A 92 17.18 -6.15 8.88
C VAL A 92 17.01 -5.07 9.96
N GLY A 93 16.39 -5.40 11.09
CA GLY A 93 16.03 -4.43 12.13
C GLY A 93 14.97 -3.45 11.65
N ILE A 94 13.90 -3.95 11.05
CA ILE A 94 12.70 -3.20 10.66
C ILE A 94 11.50 -3.87 11.30
N ASP A 95 10.54 -3.09 11.80
CA ASP A 95 9.31 -3.65 12.36
C ASP A 95 8.31 -4.03 11.25
N MET A 96 7.50 -5.07 11.48
CA MET A 96 6.44 -5.50 10.56
C MET A 96 5.50 -4.36 10.17
N HIS A 97 5.24 -3.41 11.07
CA HIS A 97 4.37 -2.28 10.80
C HIS A 97 4.93 -1.29 9.77
N GLU A 98 6.24 -1.28 9.55
CA GLU A 98 6.91 -0.46 8.52
C GLU A 98 6.74 -1.04 7.11
N LEU A 99 6.28 -2.28 6.95
CA LEU A 99 5.95 -2.83 5.63
C LEU A 99 4.61 -2.32 5.08
N PHE A 100 3.78 -1.74 5.94
CA PHE A 100 2.45 -1.30 5.58
C PHE A 100 2.38 0.23 5.60
N PRO A 101 1.70 0.85 4.62
CA PRO A 101 1.40 2.27 4.69
C PRO A 101 0.61 2.51 5.98
N ARG A 102 0.85 3.63 6.65
CA ARG A 102 0.05 4.02 7.81
C ARG A 102 -1.40 4.14 7.35
N ARG A 103 -2.22 3.18 7.78
CA ARG A 103 -3.66 3.27 7.58
C ARG A 103 -4.14 4.35 8.52
N ASP A 104 -4.44 5.52 7.97
CA ASP A 104 -5.41 6.40 8.58
C ASP A 104 -6.66 5.54 8.86
N ASN A 105 -7.42 5.79 9.93
CA ASN A 105 -8.58 4.97 10.36
C ASN A 105 -9.72 4.83 9.30
N ASP A 106 -9.44 5.24 8.08
CA ASP A 106 -10.17 5.10 6.83
C ASP A 106 -10.11 3.70 6.22
N ALA A 107 -9.83 2.63 6.96
CA ALA A 107 -10.03 1.26 6.46
C ALA A 107 -11.47 1.03 5.94
N PHE A 108 -12.44 1.83 6.43
CA PHE A 108 -13.82 1.87 5.94
C PHE A 108 -14.06 2.84 4.76
N ARG A 109 -13.09 3.70 4.44
CA ARG A 109 -13.12 4.65 3.31
C ARG A 109 -12.12 4.31 2.19
N ALA A 110 -11.22 3.35 2.41
CA ALA A 110 -10.36 2.81 1.38
C ALA A 110 -11.25 2.34 0.22
N ALA A 111 -11.14 3.02 -0.91
CA ALA A 111 -11.85 2.61 -2.11
C ALA A 111 -11.47 1.14 -2.39
N LYS A 112 -12.47 0.27 -2.59
CA LYS A 112 -12.21 -1.11 -2.99
C LYS A 112 -11.33 -1.09 -4.24
N ARG A 113 -10.30 -1.94 -4.28
CA ARG A 113 -9.48 -2.13 -5.48
C ARG A 113 -10.38 -2.54 -6.65
N GLN A 114 -10.05 -2.08 -7.86
CA GLN A 114 -10.75 -2.52 -9.06
C GLN A 114 -10.66 -4.04 -9.17
N GLY A 115 -11.82 -4.72 -9.27
CA GLY A 115 -11.93 -6.17 -9.34
C GLY A 115 -12.05 -6.90 -8.00
N GLU A 116 -11.96 -6.20 -6.87
CA GLU A 116 -12.19 -6.83 -5.56
C GLU A 116 -13.68 -7.09 -5.35
N ARG A 117 -14.03 -8.35 -5.12
CA ARG A 117 -15.42 -8.73 -4.85
C ARG A 117 -15.90 -8.00 -3.61
N TRP A 118 -17.11 -7.45 -3.71
CA TRP A 118 -17.76 -6.86 -2.56
C TRP A 118 -18.01 -7.94 -1.49
N VAL A 119 -17.62 -7.69 -0.24
CA VAL A 119 -17.87 -8.62 0.87
C VAL A 119 -19.16 -8.17 1.54
N PRO A 120 -20.16 -9.05 1.77
CA PRO A 120 -21.41 -8.69 2.44
C PRO A 120 -21.26 -7.85 3.72
N ARG A 121 -20.21 -8.13 4.50
CA ARG A 121 -19.81 -7.35 5.68
C ARG A 121 -19.59 -5.86 5.39
N ASP A 122 -19.07 -5.50 4.23
CA ASP A 122 -18.69 -4.12 3.92
C ASP A 122 -19.91 -3.21 3.68
N VAL A 123 -20.97 -3.68 2.99
CA VAL A 123 -22.23 -2.91 2.92
C VAL A 123 -22.90 -2.90 4.28
N LEU A 124 -22.92 -4.02 5.02
CA LEU A 124 -23.48 -4.00 6.37
C LEU A 124 -22.76 -2.98 7.27
N ALA A 125 -21.44 -2.89 7.20
CA ALA A 125 -20.67 -1.89 7.91
C ALA A 125 -20.95 -0.46 7.42
N ALA A 126 -21.13 -0.27 6.11
CA ALA A 126 -21.53 1.03 5.56
C ALA A 126 -22.93 1.44 6.03
N MET A 127 -23.90 0.54 5.96
CA MET A 127 -25.27 0.75 6.44
C MET A 127 -25.29 1.04 7.95
N ALA A 128 -24.50 0.31 8.74
CA ALA A 128 -24.42 0.54 10.19
C ALA A 128 -23.95 1.96 10.53
N ARG A 129 -23.01 2.53 9.77
CA ARG A 129 -22.57 3.93 9.98
C ARG A 129 -23.68 4.93 9.69
N GLU A 130 -24.44 4.72 8.63
CA GLU A 130 -25.55 5.63 8.30
C GLU A 130 -26.71 5.47 9.29
N ALA A 131 -27.02 4.24 9.70
CA ALA A 131 -28.03 3.96 10.73
C ALA A 131 -27.65 4.60 12.07
N LEU A 132 -26.38 4.56 12.47
CA LEU A 132 -25.91 5.21 13.70
C LEU A 132 -26.16 6.71 13.70
N VAL A 133 -25.90 7.40 12.58
CA VAL A 133 -26.18 8.84 12.44
C VAL A 133 -27.68 9.12 12.60
N VAL A 134 -28.52 8.29 11.98
CA VAL A 134 -29.99 8.44 12.08
C VAL A 134 -30.46 8.20 13.53
N MET A 135 -29.95 7.18 14.21
CA MET A 135 -30.30 6.88 15.59
C MET A 135 -29.91 8.03 16.54
N LEU A 136 -28.68 8.54 16.43
CA LEU A 136 -28.21 9.67 17.24
C LEU A 136 -29.06 10.92 17.04
N ALA A 137 -29.42 11.22 15.78
CA ALA A 137 -30.28 12.35 15.48
C ALA A 137 -31.71 12.16 16.02
N ALA A 138 -32.26 10.94 15.90
CA ALA A 138 -33.57 10.60 16.44
C ALA A 138 -33.61 10.73 17.97
N GLU A 139 -32.58 10.25 18.67
CA GLU A 139 -32.44 10.40 20.12
C GLU A 139 -32.35 11.88 20.54
N ALA A 140 -31.57 12.68 19.83
CA ALA A 140 -31.45 14.11 20.11
C ALA A 140 -32.80 14.84 19.94
N VAL A 141 -33.53 14.55 18.87
CA VAL A 141 -34.86 15.11 18.61
C VAL A 141 -35.88 14.63 19.65
N ALA A 142 -35.84 13.34 20.02
CA ALA A 142 -36.71 12.79 21.06
C ALA A 142 -36.45 13.44 22.43
N ALA A 143 -35.21 13.84 22.71
CA ALA A 143 -34.84 14.63 23.88
C ALA A 143 -35.19 16.13 23.76
N GLY A 144 -35.90 16.55 22.71
CA GLY A 144 -36.31 17.93 22.47
C GLY A 144 -35.19 18.86 22.00
N LYS A 145 -34.04 18.33 21.56
CA LYS A 145 -32.92 19.14 21.09
C LYS A 145 -33.15 19.59 19.64
N VAL A 146 -32.73 20.82 19.36
CA VAL A 146 -32.64 21.34 17.98
C VAL A 146 -31.27 20.96 17.42
N LEU A 147 -31.27 20.27 16.27
CA LEU A 147 -30.04 19.86 15.59
C LEU A 147 -29.40 21.05 14.87
N ALA A 148 -28.06 21.11 14.88
CA ALA A 148 -27.31 22.10 14.12
C ALA A 148 -27.47 21.88 12.61
N ARG A 149 -27.18 22.89 11.78
CA ARG A 149 -27.30 22.77 10.32
C ARG A 149 -26.35 21.71 9.76
N GLU A 150 -25.18 21.59 10.34
CA GLU A 150 -24.17 20.60 10.00
C GLU A 150 -24.68 19.18 10.30
N ASP A 151 -25.31 18.97 11.46
CA ASP A 151 -25.90 17.69 11.86
C ASP A 151 -27.09 17.32 10.97
N LEU A 152 -27.95 18.30 10.65
CA LEU A 152 -29.05 18.12 9.71
C LEU A 152 -28.55 17.73 8.31
N ALA A 153 -27.46 18.34 7.84
CA ALA A 153 -26.85 17.99 6.56
C ALA A 153 -26.28 16.56 6.59
N ARG A 154 -25.61 16.17 7.69
CA ARG A 154 -25.07 14.81 7.84
C ARG A 154 -26.18 13.76 7.94
N LEU A 155 -27.27 14.07 8.63
CA LEU A 155 -28.49 13.25 8.71
C LEU A 155 -29.14 13.09 7.34
N ALA A 156 -29.31 14.18 6.59
CA ALA A 156 -29.87 14.13 5.23
C ALA A 156 -29.02 13.24 4.30
N GLN A 157 -27.69 13.36 4.39
CA GLN A 157 -26.77 12.48 3.65
C GLN A 157 -26.92 11.01 4.06
N ALA A 158 -27.05 10.72 5.35
CA ALA A 158 -27.24 9.35 5.85
C ALA A 158 -28.56 8.75 5.34
N ALA A 159 -29.66 9.48 5.47
CA ALA A 159 -30.97 9.07 4.99
C ALA A 159 -30.96 8.84 3.47
N GLY A 160 -30.29 9.70 2.70
CA GLY A 160 -30.13 9.54 1.26
C GLY A 160 -29.39 8.27 0.87
N ARG A 161 -28.30 7.93 1.58
CA ARG A 161 -27.54 6.69 1.36
C ARG A 161 -28.35 5.45 1.70
N LEU A 162 -29.10 5.48 2.81
CA LEU A 162 -29.96 4.36 3.21
C LEU A 162 -31.10 4.13 2.20
N ARG A 163 -31.77 5.19 1.72
CA ARG A 163 -32.77 5.08 0.64
C ARG A 163 -32.17 4.53 -0.64
N GLY A 164 -30.98 5.00 -1.02
CA GLY A 164 -30.26 4.45 -2.17
C GLY A 164 -30.03 2.95 -2.03
N ALA A 165 -29.52 2.51 -0.88
CA ALA A 165 -29.30 1.08 -0.61
C ALA A 165 -30.59 0.26 -0.63
N ALA A 166 -31.68 0.80 -0.07
CA ALA A 166 -32.98 0.14 -0.08
C ALA A 166 -33.54 -0.05 -1.49
N LYS A 167 -33.40 0.98 -2.35
CA LYS A 167 -33.80 0.92 -3.75
C LYS A 167 -33.07 -0.18 -4.54
N GLU A 168 -31.77 -0.35 -4.30
CA GLU A 168 -30.97 -1.41 -4.94
C GLU A 168 -31.45 -2.83 -4.59
N VAL A 169 -32.11 -3.00 -3.45
CA VAL A 169 -32.70 -4.28 -3.02
C VAL A 169 -34.21 -4.38 -3.28
N GLY A 170 -34.79 -3.42 -4.00
CA GLY A 170 -36.21 -3.40 -4.36
C GLY A 170 -37.15 -2.98 -3.22
N CYS A 171 -36.64 -2.30 -2.19
CA CYS A 171 -37.46 -1.71 -1.14
C CYS A 171 -37.68 -0.21 -1.41
N ASP A 172 -38.94 0.22 -1.42
CA ASP A 172 -39.32 1.64 -1.53
C ASP A 172 -39.50 2.24 -0.13
N VAL A 173 -38.60 3.17 0.26
CA VAL A 173 -38.56 3.87 1.55
C VAL A 173 -38.15 5.34 1.40
#